data_AF-A0AB36J0C9-F1
#
_entry.id   AF-A0AB36J0C9-F1
#
_cell.length_a   1.000
_cell.length_b   1.000
_cell.length_c   1.000
_cell.angle_alpha   90.00
_cell.angle_beta   90.00
_cell.angle_gamma   90.00
#
_symmetry.space_group_name_H-M   'P 1'
#
loop_
_entity.id
_entity.type
_entity.pdbx_description
1 polymer ?
#
loop_
_entity_poly.entity_id
_entity_poly.type
_entity_poly.pdbx_seq_one_letter_code
_entity_poly.pdbx_strand_id
1 'polypeptide(L)'
;MTTSEIATVLAWHDALNAADLDTLVALSSDDIDIGDAHGAAQGHEALRRWAASRKATAEIGRIYVHDGVVVVEQKLSTPDDPGGVTNSASAFRVVHDRVTSVFHHHDLASALAATELTEADAAD
;
A
#
# COMPACT_ATOMS: atom_id res chain seq x y z
N MET A 1 9.49 -16.60 -3.84
CA MET A 1 8.29 -16.49 -2.98
C MET A 1 7.65 -15.19 -3.40
N THR A 2 6.37 -15.19 -3.78
CA THR A 2 5.64 -14.00 -4.27
C THR A 2 4.21 -14.00 -3.74
N THR A 3 3.60 -15.19 -3.62
CA THR A 3 2.23 -15.37 -3.10
C THR A 3 2.06 -14.93 -1.64
N SER A 4 3.05 -15.17 -0.77
CA SER A 4 2.96 -14.77 0.65
C SER A 4 3.00 -13.25 0.81
N GLU A 5 3.88 -12.59 0.07
CA GLU A 5 4.05 -11.13 0.11
C GLU A 5 2.80 -10.43 -0.42
N ILE A 6 2.25 -10.92 -1.53
CA ILE A 6 0.95 -10.45 -2.04
C ILE A 6 -0.14 -10.65 -0.99
N ALA A 7 -0.23 -11.82 -0.35
CA ALA A 7 -1.23 -12.09 0.67
C ALA A 7 -1.12 -11.12 1.86
N THR A 8 0.09 -10.83 2.34
CA THR A 8 0.33 -9.82 3.39
C THR A 8 -0.15 -8.44 2.96
N VAL A 9 0.17 -8.00 1.74
CA VAL A 9 -0.24 -6.68 1.24
C VAL A 9 -1.76 -6.58 1.05
N LEU A 10 -2.39 -7.64 0.55
CA LEU A 10 -3.84 -7.72 0.43
C LEU A 10 -4.52 -7.64 1.80
N ALA A 11 -4.02 -8.40 2.78
CA ALA A 11 -4.55 -8.37 4.15
C ALA A 11 -4.33 -6.99 4.82
N TRP A 12 -3.17 -6.37 4.58
CA TRP A 12 -2.87 -5.03 5.10
C TRP A 12 -3.83 -3.99 4.53
N HIS A 13 -4.13 -4.08 3.22
CA HIS A 13 -5.04 -3.15 2.55
C HIS A 13 -6.50 -3.36 2.96
N ASP A 14 -6.92 -4.61 3.18
CA ASP A 14 -8.24 -4.93 3.74
C ASP A 14 -8.40 -4.33 5.15
N ALA A 15 -7.41 -4.52 6.03
CA ALA A 15 -7.38 -3.91 7.35
C ALA A 15 -7.46 -2.38 7.30
N LEU A 16 -6.74 -1.75 6.36
CA LEU A 16 -6.81 -0.30 6.15
C LEU A 16 -8.21 0.15 5.73
N ASN A 17 -8.83 -0.53 4.76
CA ASN A 17 -10.18 -0.22 4.28
C ASN A 17 -11.25 -0.44 5.36
N ALA A 18 -11.09 -1.47 6.20
CA ALA A 18 -11.98 -1.77 7.33
C ALA A 18 -11.76 -0.85 8.54
N ALA A 19 -10.76 0.04 8.49
CA ALA A 19 -10.29 0.85 9.61
C ALA A 19 -9.87 0.00 10.84
N ASP A 20 -9.44 -1.24 10.61
CA ASP A 20 -8.90 -2.13 11.66
C ASP A 20 -7.42 -1.83 11.90
N LEU A 21 -7.18 -0.82 12.73
CA LEU A 21 -5.82 -0.35 13.05
C LEU A 21 -5.00 -1.37 13.84
N ASP A 22 -5.63 -2.30 14.56
CA ASP A 22 -4.91 -3.31 15.34
C ASP A 22 -4.31 -4.36 14.39
N THR A 23 -5.13 -4.87 13.47
CA THR A 23 -4.69 -5.78 12.41
C THR A 23 -3.65 -5.11 11.50
N LEU A 24 -3.86 -3.83 11.14
CA LEU A 24 -2.92 -3.07 10.30
C LEU A 24 -1.53 -2.98 10.95
N VAL A 25 -1.47 -2.73 12.25
CA VAL A 25 -0.23 -2.68 13.03
C VAL A 25 0.41 -4.06 13.17
N ALA A 26 -0.40 -5.11 13.41
CA ALA A 26 0.11 -6.47 13.51
C ALA A 26 0.78 -6.98 12.22
N LEU A 27 0.29 -6.55 11.06
CA LEU A 27 0.84 -6.85 9.73
C LEU A 27 2.06 -5.96 9.38
N SER A 28 2.38 -4.97 10.20
CA SER A 28 3.46 -4.01 9.96
C SER A 28 4.68 -4.31 10.84
N SER A 29 5.85 -3.92 10.36
CA SER A 29 7.07 -3.89 11.18
C SER A 29 7.00 -2.73 12.18
N ASP A 30 7.67 -2.88 13.33
CA ASP A 30 7.69 -1.87 14.39
C ASP A 30 8.22 -0.51 13.90
N ASP A 31 9.16 -0.58 12.96
CA ASP A 31 9.83 0.56 12.34
C ASP A 31 9.27 0.89 10.95
N ILE A 32 8.00 0.57 10.67
CA ILE A 32 7.41 0.77 9.35
C ILE A 32 7.58 2.21 8.84
N ASP A 33 8.08 2.36 7.62
CA ASP A 33 8.12 3.64 6.91
C ASP A 33 6.82 3.87 6.12
N ILE A 34 6.19 5.01 6.31
CA ILE A 34 5.03 5.46 5.53
C ILE A 34 5.41 6.76 4.82
N GLY A 35 5.41 6.73 3.49
CA GLY A 35 5.80 7.87 2.67
C GLY A 35 4.80 8.21 1.57
N ASP A 36 4.87 9.46 1.14
CA ASP A 36 4.33 9.95 -0.12
C ASP A 36 5.20 11.12 -0.64
N ALA A 37 4.81 11.74 -1.76
CA ALA A 37 5.55 12.85 -2.36
C ALA A 37 5.77 14.07 -1.43
N HIS A 38 4.98 14.22 -0.37
CA HIS A 38 5.03 15.34 0.58
C HIS A 38 5.86 15.03 1.84
N GLY A 39 6.34 13.81 2.00
CA GLY A 39 7.20 13.42 3.13
C GLY A 39 7.02 11.97 3.56
N ALA A 40 7.79 11.59 4.57
CA ALA A 40 7.71 10.28 5.19
C ALA A 40 7.63 10.38 6.72
N ALA A 41 7.02 9.37 7.34
CA ALA A 41 6.91 9.20 8.77
C ALA A 41 7.13 7.73 9.13
N GLN A 42 7.70 7.48 10.31
CA GLN A 42 8.17 6.15 10.71
C GLN A 42 7.48 5.66 11.99
N GLY A 43 7.23 4.35 12.04
CA GLY A 43 6.74 3.61 13.20
C GLY A 43 5.23 3.51 13.31
N HIS A 44 4.76 2.66 14.24
CA HIS A 44 3.34 2.37 14.42
C HIS A 44 2.47 3.59 14.77
N GLU A 45 2.98 4.57 15.52
CA GLU A 45 2.23 5.79 15.80
C GLU A 45 2.00 6.63 14.54
N ALA A 46 3.00 6.70 13.65
CA ALA A 46 2.85 7.33 12.35
C ALA A 46 1.84 6.59 11.48
N LEU A 47 1.92 5.25 11.43
CA LEU A 47 0.98 4.40 10.70
C LEU A 47 -0.46 4.66 11.13
N ARG A 48 -0.72 4.63 12.45
CA ARG A 48 -2.07 4.84 13.02
C ARG A 48 -2.61 6.22 12.67
N ARG A 49 -1.79 7.26 12.79
CA ARG A 49 -2.20 8.64 12.47
C ARG A 49 -2.49 8.80 10.99
N TRP A 50 -1.64 8.24 10.14
CA TRP A 50 -1.81 8.25 8.70
C TRP A 50 -3.10 7.53 8.29
N ALA A 51 -3.31 6.30 8.76
CA ALA A 51 -4.51 5.50 8.47
C ALA A 51 -5.79 6.20 8.94
N ALA A 52 -5.78 6.79 10.14
CA ALA A 52 -6.92 7.54 10.68
C ALA A 52 -7.22 8.86 9.93
N SER A 53 -6.21 9.47 9.29
CA SER A 53 -6.39 10.69 8.48
C SER A 53 -7.03 10.40 7.12
N ARG A 54 -6.99 9.14 6.68
CA ARG A 54 -7.45 8.72 5.37
C ARG A 54 -8.98 8.65 5.35
N LYS A 55 -9.59 9.39 4.42
CA LYS A 55 -11.05 9.43 4.22
C LYS A 55 -11.53 8.64 3.01
N ALA A 56 -10.60 8.07 2.25
CA ALA A 56 -10.88 7.37 0.99
C ALA A 56 -10.70 5.87 1.18
N THR A 57 -11.63 5.09 0.62
CA THR A 57 -11.45 3.66 0.44
C THR A 57 -10.70 3.41 -0.87
N ALA A 58 -9.93 2.33 -0.90
CA ALA A 58 -9.15 1.98 -2.07
C ALA A 58 -9.57 0.61 -2.59
N GLU A 59 -9.99 0.53 -3.84
CA GLU A 59 -10.17 -0.73 -4.55
C GLU A 59 -8.84 -1.14 -5.20
N ILE A 60 -8.42 -2.38 -4.96
CA ILE A 60 -7.18 -2.93 -5.53
C ILE A 60 -7.41 -3.31 -6.99
N GLY A 61 -6.50 -2.86 -7.86
CA GLY A 61 -6.42 -3.21 -9.27
C GLY A 61 -5.27 -4.19 -9.54
N ARG A 62 -4.42 -3.85 -10.50
CA ARG A 62 -3.24 -4.65 -10.87
C ARG A 62 -2.21 -4.70 -9.75
N ILE A 63 -1.55 -5.85 -9.62
CA ILE A 63 -0.51 -6.10 -8.62
C ILE A 63 0.75 -6.53 -9.36
N TYR A 64 1.89 -6.00 -8.93
CA TYR A 64 3.21 -6.36 -9.44
C TYR A 64 4.10 -6.73 -8.26
N VAL A 65 4.93 -7.76 -8.39
CA VAL A 65 5.77 -8.26 -7.30
C VAL A 65 7.14 -8.68 -7.80
N HIS A 66 8.18 -8.20 -7.11
CA HIS A 66 9.56 -8.60 -7.35
C HIS A 66 10.41 -8.42 -6.08
N ASP A 67 11.14 -9.44 -5.67
CA ASP A 67 12.11 -9.38 -4.56
C ASP A 67 11.60 -8.72 -3.25
N GLY A 68 10.37 -9.06 -2.84
CA GLY A 68 9.73 -8.49 -1.66
C GLY A 68 9.23 -7.06 -1.81
N VAL A 69 9.31 -6.50 -3.01
CA VAL A 69 8.59 -5.29 -3.39
C VAL A 69 7.28 -5.69 -4.04
N VAL A 70 6.17 -5.11 -3.57
CA VAL A 70 4.84 -5.30 -4.13
C VAL A 70 4.27 -3.94 -4.50
N VAL A 71 3.95 -3.73 -5.77
CA VAL A 71 3.26 -2.51 -6.23
C VAL A 71 1.80 -2.85 -6.49
N VAL A 72 0.91 -2.04 -5.93
CA VAL A 72 -0.54 -2.22 -6.06
C VAL A 72 -1.15 -0.97 -6.68
N GLU A 73 -1.83 -1.15 -7.81
CA GLU A 73 -2.70 -0.12 -8.39
C GLU A 73 -3.96 0.01 -7.52
N GLN A 74 -4.36 1.24 -7.23
CA GLN A 74 -5.47 1.54 -6.33
C GLN A 74 -6.41 2.56 -6.97
N LYS A 75 -7.70 2.28 -6.93
CA LYS A 75 -8.75 3.25 -7.25
C LYS A 75 -9.30 3.81 -5.96
N LEU A 76 -9.08 5.10 -5.73
CA LEU A 76 -9.53 5.80 -4.53
C LEU A 76 -10.92 6.38 -4.79
N SER A 77 -11.82 6.08 -3.87
CA SER A 77 -13.17 6.66 -3.84
C SER A 77 -13.36 7.37 -2.51
N THR A 78 -13.91 8.59 -2.56
CA THR A 78 -14.24 9.34 -1.35
C THR A 78 -15.76 9.30 -1.11
N PRO A 79 -16.21 9.32 0.16
CA PRO A 79 -17.65 9.37 0.45
C PRO A 79 -18.31 10.67 -0.01
N ASP A 80 -17.54 11.76 -0.14
CA ASP A 80 -18.03 13.07 -0.62
C ASP A 80 -18.22 13.10 -2.15
N ASP A 81 -17.47 12.27 -2.89
CA ASP A 81 -17.58 12.17 -4.35
C ASP A 81 -17.53 10.69 -4.80
N PRO A 82 -18.63 9.93 -4.64
CA PRO A 82 -18.67 8.50 -4.94
C PRO A 82 -18.53 8.19 -6.44
N GLY A 83 -18.63 9.20 -7.32
CA GLY A 83 -18.35 9.08 -8.76
C GLY A 83 -16.93 9.49 -9.16
N GLY A 84 -16.19 10.17 -8.29
CA GLY A 84 -14.82 10.62 -8.51
C GLY A 84 -13.82 9.56 -8.11
N VAL A 85 -13.58 8.62 -9.02
CA VAL A 85 -12.51 7.64 -8.84
C VAL A 85 -11.18 8.26 -9.23
N THR A 86 -10.24 8.28 -8.29
CA THR A 86 -8.85 8.71 -8.55
C THR A 86 -7.95 7.49 -8.59
N ASN A 87 -7.29 7.26 -9.72
CA ASN A 87 -6.26 6.23 -9.82
C ASN A 87 -5.02 6.67 -9.04
N SER A 88 -4.41 5.74 -8.33
CA SER A 88 -3.18 5.89 -7.56
C SER A 88 -2.46 4.55 -7.51
N ALA A 89 -1.27 4.50 -6.94
CA ALA A 89 -0.60 3.24 -6.66
C ALA A 89 0.22 3.34 -5.39
N SER A 90 0.42 2.22 -4.71
CA SER A 90 1.29 2.13 -3.54
C SER A 90 2.35 1.06 -3.76
N ALA A 91 3.59 1.40 -3.43
CA ALA A 91 4.72 0.47 -3.39
C ALA A 91 4.93 0.02 -1.95
N PHE A 92 4.98 -1.29 -1.75
CA PHE A 92 5.18 -1.92 -0.45
C PHE A 92 6.50 -2.68 -0.44
N ARG A 93 7.19 -2.66 0.70
CA ARG A 93 8.30 -3.57 0.98
C ARG A 93 7.85 -4.56 2.05
N VAL A 94 7.84 -5.84 1.73
CA VAL A 94 7.49 -6.93 2.65
C VAL A 94 8.75 -7.71 3.01
N VAL A 95 8.95 -7.92 4.31
CA VAL A 95 10.05 -8.72 4.84
C VAL A 95 9.50 -9.58 5.96
N HIS A 96 9.72 -10.89 5.90
CA HIS A 96 9.22 -11.86 6.88
C HIS A 96 7.70 -11.70 7.16
N ASP A 97 6.91 -11.65 6.08
CA ASP A 97 5.44 -11.52 6.10
C ASP A 97 4.93 -10.27 6.83
N ARG A 98 5.78 -9.23 6.95
CA ARG A 98 5.41 -7.93 7.50
C ARG A 98 5.75 -6.80 6.55
N VAL A 99 4.87 -5.80 6.50
CA VAL A 99 5.10 -4.57 5.74
C VAL A 99 6.12 -3.71 6.49
N THR A 100 7.26 -3.47 5.86
CA THR A 100 8.35 -2.64 6.40
C THR A 100 8.33 -1.23 5.84
N SER A 101 7.77 -1.03 4.64
CA SER A 101 7.63 0.28 4.04
C SER A 101 6.41 0.31 3.13
N VAL A 102 5.73 1.46 3.09
CA VAL A 102 4.68 1.78 2.13
C VAL A 102 4.91 3.18 1.59
N PHE A 103 4.95 3.32 0.27
CA PHE A 103 5.09 4.60 -0.41
C PHE A 103 3.93 4.83 -1.37
N HIS A 104 3.22 5.94 -1.21
CA HIS A 104 2.09 6.29 -2.05
C HIS A 104 2.54 7.13 -3.25
N HIS A 105 2.07 6.73 -4.42
CA HIS A 105 2.27 7.40 -5.69
C HIS A 105 0.94 7.86 -6.28
N HIS A 106 1.01 8.91 -7.07
CA HIS A 106 -0.16 9.48 -7.75
C HIS A 106 -0.69 8.58 -8.86
N ASP A 107 0.12 7.65 -9.39
CA ASP A 107 -0.27 6.72 -10.45
C ASP A 107 0.66 5.49 -10.47
N LEU A 108 0.23 4.46 -11.21
CA LEU A 108 0.96 3.20 -11.34
C LEU A 108 2.31 3.35 -12.03
N ALA A 109 2.43 4.16 -13.08
CA ALA A 109 3.70 4.31 -13.79
C ALA A 109 4.77 4.94 -12.88
N SER A 110 4.38 5.90 -12.03
CA SER A 110 5.29 6.47 -11.03
C SER A 110 5.73 5.45 -9.98
N ALA A 111 4.85 4.54 -9.54
CA ALA A 111 5.20 3.50 -8.58
C ALA A 111 6.14 2.45 -9.19
N LEU A 112 5.89 2.04 -10.44
CA LEU A 112 6.77 1.12 -11.16
C LEU A 112 8.15 1.74 -11.41
N ALA A 113 8.19 3.01 -11.84
CA ALA A 113 9.45 3.72 -12.05
C ALA A 113 10.28 3.88 -10.76
N ALA A 114 9.63 4.11 -9.61
CA ALA A 114 10.31 4.25 -8.33
C ALA A 114 10.85 2.94 -7.76
N THR A 115 10.27 1.81 -8.18
CA THR A 115 10.64 0.47 -7.69
C THR A 115 11.40 -0.37 -8.71
N GLU A 116 11.60 0.15 -9.92
CA GLU A 116 12.22 -0.55 -11.06
C GLU A 116 11.44 -1.80 -11.53
N LEU A 117 10.19 -1.97 -11.08
CA LEU A 117 9.31 -3.04 -11.54
C LEU A 117 8.79 -2.77 -12.96
N THR A 118 8.50 -3.85 -13.68
CA THR A 118 8.03 -3.80 -15.07
C THR A 118 6.76 -4.63 -15.24
N GLU A 119 6.19 -4.61 -16.45
CA GLU A 119 5.03 -5.45 -16.76
C GLU A 119 5.31 -6.96 -16.68
N ALA A 120 6.59 -7.37 -16.74
CA ALA A 120 6.97 -8.77 -16.55
C ALA A 120 6.78 -9.24 -15.09
N ASP A 121 6.68 -8.31 -14.15
CA ASP A 121 6.53 -8.57 -12.72
C ASP A 121 5.06 -8.59 -12.28
N ALA A 122 4.12 -8.53 -13.23
CA ALA A 122 2.69 -8.61 -12.93
C ALA A 122 2.34 -9.96 -12.29
N ALA A 123 1.57 -9.91 -11.20
CA ALA A 123 0.99 -11.09 -10.59
C ALA A 123 -0.27 -11.50 -11.37
N ASP A 124 -0.34 -12.77 -11.78
CA ASP A 124 -1.50 -13.41 -12.45
C ASP A 124 -2.55 -13.88 -11.44
#